data_AF-C1DRY8-F1
#
_entry.id   AF-C1DRY8-F1
#
_cell.length_a   1.000
_cell.length_b   1.000
_cell.length_c   1.000
_cell.angle_alpha   90.00
_cell.angle_beta   90.00
_cell.angle_gamma   90.00
#
_symmetry.space_group_name_H-M   'P 1'
#
loop_
_entity.id
_entity.type
_entity.pdbx_description
1 polymer ?
#
loop_
_entity_poly.entity_id
_entity_poly.type
_entity_poly.pdbx_seq_one_letter_code
_entity_poly.pdbx_strand_id
1 'polypeptide(L)'
;MQETRQDLVEQAEAKPRPLLEFRRALCRLEEEHQDLIREQKKFTELKNRLGEAYRSAVSAAENIGERLPKRFRLGDLDVHFNQDGNVTLEHKPAAETWDLLTLAKKAGEQE
;
A
#
# COMPACT_ATOMS: atom_id res chain seq x y z
N MET A 1 13.46 -12.17 -64.32
CA MET A 1 13.38 -13.38 -63.48
C MET A 1 14.69 -13.56 -62.75
N GLN A 2 14.70 -13.26 -61.44
CA GLN A 2 15.52 -13.89 -60.40
C GLN A 2 15.12 -13.20 -59.09
N GLU A 3 13.90 -13.49 -58.65
CA GLU A 3 13.55 -13.43 -57.23
C GLU A 3 14.32 -14.52 -56.48
N THR A 4 14.32 -14.41 -55.16
CA THR A 4 14.73 -15.42 -54.16
C THR A 4 16.23 -15.48 -53.83
N ARG A 5 16.60 -14.73 -52.77
CA ARG A 5 17.22 -15.31 -51.56
C ARG A 5 17.58 -14.29 -50.47
N GLN A 6 17.29 -13.00 -50.64
CA GLN A 6 17.66 -11.99 -49.64
C GLN A 6 16.50 -11.44 -48.80
N ASP A 7 15.25 -11.75 -49.15
CA ASP A 7 14.07 -11.51 -48.29
C ASP A 7 13.79 -12.66 -47.29
N LEU A 8 14.82 -13.41 -46.90
CA LEU A 8 14.76 -14.28 -45.71
C LEU A 8 15.18 -13.51 -44.44
N VAL A 9 15.18 -12.19 -44.52
CA VAL A 9 15.23 -11.27 -43.38
C VAL A 9 13.85 -10.65 -43.20
N GLU A 10 12.79 -11.44 -43.07
CA GLU A 10 11.53 -10.90 -42.60
C GLU A 10 10.70 -11.99 -41.92
N GLN A 11 10.47 -11.78 -40.62
CA GLN A 11 9.40 -12.39 -39.84
C GLN A 11 9.53 -13.89 -39.56
N ALA A 12 10.57 -14.26 -38.83
CA ALA A 12 10.37 -15.31 -37.83
C ALA A 12 9.47 -14.72 -36.73
N GLU A 13 8.15 -14.71 -36.97
CA GLU A 13 7.17 -14.55 -35.88
C GLU A 13 7.50 -15.62 -34.85
N ALA A 14 8.10 -15.21 -33.73
CA ALA A 14 8.39 -16.12 -32.65
C ALA A 14 7.05 -16.74 -32.21
N LYS A 15 6.85 -18.04 -32.52
CA LYS A 15 5.62 -18.75 -32.15
C LYS A 15 5.25 -18.37 -30.72
N PRO A 16 4.01 -17.92 -30.46
CA PRO A 16 3.59 -17.55 -29.12
C PRO A 16 3.88 -18.73 -28.18
N ARG A 17 4.52 -18.46 -27.05
CA ARG A 17 4.91 -19.49 -26.06
C ARG A 17 4.09 -19.30 -24.79
N PRO A 18 2.75 -19.41 -24.85
CA PRO A 18 1.86 -19.04 -23.76
C PRO A 18 2.14 -19.84 -22.48
N LEU A 19 2.56 -21.10 -22.59
CA LEU A 19 2.92 -21.91 -21.43
C LEU A 19 4.19 -21.40 -20.72
N LEU A 20 5.18 -20.90 -21.47
CA LEU A 20 6.40 -20.33 -20.89
C LEU A 20 6.12 -18.95 -20.30
N GLU A 21 5.27 -18.16 -20.93
CA GLU A 21 4.82 -16.86 -20.42
C GLU A 21 4.00 -17.04 -19.13
N PHE A 22 3.07 -17.99 -19.11
CA PHE A 22 2.31 -18.34 -17.92
C PHE A 22 3.21 -18.82 -16.78
N ARG A 23 4.18 -19.71 -17.06
CA ARG A 23 5.18 -20.11 -16.06
C ARG A 23 5.95 -18.91 -15.49
N ARG A 24 6.37 -17.97 -16.34
CA ARG A 24 7.07 -16.75 -15.89
C ARG A 24 6.16 -15.88 -15.03
N ALA A 25 4.89 -15.75 -15.39
CA ALA A 25 3.92 -15.01 -14.59
C ALA A 25 3.71 -15.65 -13.21
N LEU A 26 3.64 -16.99 -13.13
CA LEU A 26 3.57 -17.71 -11.85
C LEU A 26 4.81 -17.48 -10.98
N CYS A 27 6.02 -17.54 -11.55
CA CYS A 27 7.24 -17.26 -10.80
C CYS A 27 7.26 -15.81 -10.28
N ARG A 28 6.85 -14.83 -11.09
CA ARG A 28 6.74 -13.42 -10.65
C ARG A 28 5.73 -13.26 -9.53
N LEU A 29 4.58 -13.92 -9.63
CA LEU A 29 3.56 -13.87 -8.58
C LEU A 29 4.09 -14.45 -7.25
N GLU A 30 4.85 -15.54 -7.30
CA GLU A 30 5.50 -16.10 -6.12
C GLU A 30 6.52 -15.15 -5.50
N GLU A 31 7.36 -14.51 -6.33
CA GLU A 31 8.33 -13.50 -5.90
C GLU A 31 7.63 -12.30 -5.22
N GLU A 32 6.61 -11.73 -5.87
CA GLU A 32 5.82 -10.62 -5.32
C GLU A 32 5.10 -11.01 -4.02
N HIS A 33 4.62 -12.25 -3.91
CA HIS A 33 4.01 -12.74 -2.69
C HIS A 33 5.01 -12.83 -1.53
N GLN A 34 6.23 -13.30 -1.80
CA GLN A 34 7.30 -13.34 -0.80
C GLN A 34 7.72 -11.93 -0.36
N ASP A 35 7.76 -10.98 -1.29
CA ASP A 35 8.04 -9.58 -0.96
C ASP A 35 6.94 -8.96 -0.10
N LEU A 36 5.67 -9.21 -0.42
CA LEU A 36 4.54 -8.77 0.40
C LEU A 36 4.62 -9.32 1.83
N ILE A 37 4.96 -10.61 1.99
CA ILE A 37 5.17 -11.21 3.32
C ILE A 37 6.29 -10.51 4.07
N ARG A 38 7.42 -10.23 3.40
CA ARG A 38 8.55 -9.52 4.00
C ARG A 38 8.18 -8.10 4.43
N GLU A 39 7.44 -7.38 3.61
CA GLU A 39 6.95 -6.03 3.92
C GLU A 39 5.95 -6.03 5.08
N GLN A 40 5.02 -6.98 5.10
CA GLN A 40 4.06 -7.12 6.20
C GLN A 40 4.75 -7.43 7.54
N LYS A 41 5.81 -8.24 7.51
CA LYS A 41 6.64 -8.50 8.70
C LYS A 41 7.33 -7.22 9.18
N LYS A 42 7.99 -6.48 8.29
CA LYS A 42 8.63 -5.19 8.62
C LYS A 42 7.62 -4.19 9.19
N PHE A 43 6.43 -4.10 8.59
CA PHE A 43 5.37 -3.23 9.07
C PHE A 43 4.91 -3.61 10.48
N THR A 44 4.78 -4.90 10.76
CA THR A 44 4.44 -5.41 12.10
C THR A 44 5.51 -5.06 13.13
N GLU A 45 6.80 -5.20 12.78
CA GLU A 45 7.91 -4.80 13.64
C GLU A 45 7.89 -3.30 13.96
N LEU A 46 7.60 -2.46 12.96
CA LEU A 46 7.45 -1.01 13.16
C LEU A 46 6.29 -0.68 14.10
N LYS A 47 5.13 -1.34 13.95
CA LYS A 47 3.98 -1.16 14.85
C LYS A 47 4.32 -1.51 16.30
N ASN A 48 5.07 -2.59 16.51
CA ASN A 48 5.47 -3.01 17.85
C ASN A 48 6.40 -1.98 18.51
N ARG A 49 7.41 -1.51 17.76
CA ARG A 49 8.32 -0.44 18.22
C ARG A 49 7.57 0.86 18.54
N LEU A 50 6.57 1.21 17.73
CA LEU A 50 5.73 2.38 18.00
C LEU A 50 4.92 2.21 19.29
N GLY A 51 4.39 1.01 19.55
CA GLY A 51 3.70 0.69 20.80
C GLY A 51 4.60 0.79 22.03
N GLU A 52 5.84 0.29 21.92
CA GLU A 52 6.88 0.45 22.97
C GLU A 52 7.19 1.92 23.24
N ALA A 53 7.43 2.70 22.19
CA ALA A 53 7.71 4.13 22.31
C ALA A 53 6.54 4.89 22.97
N TYR A 54 5.29 4.55 22.62
CA TYR A 54 4.11 5.14 23.25
C TYR A 54 4.03 4.82 24.74
N ARG A 55 4.31 3.57 25.17
CA ARG A 55 4.34 3.23 26.60
C ARG A 55 5.40 4.03 27.35
N SER A 56 6.59 4.19 26.79
CA SER A 56 7.64 5.05 27.37
C SER A 56 7.19 6.50 27.47
N ALA A 57 6.52 7.03 26.44
CA ALA A 57 5.99 8.39 26.43
C ALA A 57 4.87 8.59 27.45
N VAL A 58 3.97 7.61 27.62
CA VAL A 58 2.92 7.63 28.66
C VAL A 58 3.54 7.69 30.05
N SER A 59 4.52 6.83 30.35
CA SER A 59 5.20 6.82 31.64
C SER A 59 5.90 8.17 31.93
N ALA A 60 6.54 8.77 30.92
CA ALA A 60 7.14 10.08 31.05
C ALA A 60 6.11 11.20 31.30
N ALA A 61 4.96 11.15 30.63
CA ALA A 61 3.87 12.10 30.85
C ALA A 61 3.27 11.97 32.25
N GLU A 62 3.06 10.75 32.73
CA GLU A 62 2.54 10.49 34.08
C GLU A 62 3.48 11.03 35.16
N ASN A 63 4.79 10.93 34.97
CA ASN A 63 5.80 11.46 35.90
C ASN A 63 5.75 12.99 36.05
N ILE A 64 5.21 13.71 35.06
CA ILE A 64 5.01 15.16 35.12
C ILE A 64 3.55 15.56 35.40
N GLY A 65 2.69 14.59 35.73
CA GLY A 65 1.27 14.81 36.03
C GLY A 65 0.38 14.99 34.80
N GLU A 66 0.89 14.69 33.61
CA GLU A 66 0.19 14.83 32.34
C GLU A 66 -0.35 13.48 31.82
N ARG A 67 -1.25 13.53 30.83
CA ARG A 67 -1.79 12.34 30.16
C ARG A 67 -1.71 12.47 28.64
N LEU A 68 -1.15 11.45 27.99
CA LEU A 68 -1.19 11.36 26.54
C LEU A 68 -2.55 10.85 26.04
N PRO A 69 -3.04 11.37 24.91
CA PRO A 69 -4.20 10.81 24.24
C PRO A 69 -3.86 9.42 23.69
N LYS A 70 -4.87 8.55 23.60
CA LYS A 70 -4.72 7.20 23.01
C LYS A 70 -4.87 7.18 21.50
N ARG A 71 -5.33 8.28 20.90
CA ARG A 71 -5.60 8.41 19.47
C ARG A 71 -4.84 9.60 18.91
N PHE A 72 -4.16 9.40 17.79
CA PHE A 72 -3.40 10.43 17.09
C PHE A 72 -3.70 10.36 15.60
N ARG A 73 -3.78 11.54 14.99
CA ARG A 73 -3.88 11.68 13.53
C ARG A 73 -2.50 11.98 12.97
N LEU A 74 -1.99 11.12 12.09
CA LEU A 74 -0.71 11.28 11.38
C LEU A 74 -0.98 11.29 9.87
N GLY A 75 -1.18 12.48 9.30
CA GLY A 75 -1.62 12.61 7.90
C GLY A 75 -2.97 11.89 7.71
N ASP A 76 -2.97 10.90 6.82
CA ASP A 76 -4.14 10.05 6.51
C ASP A 76 -4.28 8.82 7.41
N LEU A 77 -3.41 8.67 8.41
CA LEU A 77 -3.47 7.57 9.36
C LEU A 77 -4.12 8.00 10.66
N ASP A 78 -5.14 7.27 11.09
CA ASP A 78 -5.64 7.30 12.46
C ASP A 78 -4.93 6.20 13.25
N VAL A 79 -4.18 6.60 14.27
CA VAL A 79 -3.34 5.74 15.09
C VAL A 79 -3.97 5.59 16.45
N HIS A 80 -4.31 4.37 16.83
CA HIS A 80 -4.94 4.07 18.11
C HIS A 80 -4.07 3.11 18.94
N PHE A 81 -3.75 3.53 20.16
CA PHE A 81 -3.03 2.73 21.14
C PHE A 81 -4.03 2.13 22.13
N ASN A 82 -4.07 0.80 22.22
CA ASN A 82 -4.87 0.12 23.24
C ASN A 82 -4.16 0.12 24.61
N GLN A 83 -4.83 -0.40 25.65
CA GLN A 83 -4.28 -0.45 27.01
C GLN A 83 -3.04 -1.37 27.13
N ASP A 84 -2.91 -2.36 26.25
CA ASP A 84 -1.76 -3.27 26.21
C ASP A 84 -0.57 -2.70 25.41
N GLY A 85 -0.73 -1.51 24.82
CA GLY A 85 0.24 -0.88 23.93
C GLY A 85 0.32 -1.50 22.54
N ASN A 86 -0.67 -2.30 22.13
CA ASN A 86 -0.88 -2.66 20.73
C ASN A 86 -1.35 -1.44 19.94
N VAL A 87 -0.83 -1.32 18.72
CA VAL A 87 -1.15 -0.22 17.81
C VAL A 87 -2.12 -0.71 16.73
N THR A 88 -3.23 -0.01 16.58
CA THR A 88 -4.13 -0.15 15.42
C THR A 88 -3.93 1.06 14.52
N LEU A 89 -3.78 0.81 13.23
CA LEU A 89 -3.61 1.83 12.20
C LEU A 89 -4.79 1.71 11.25
N GLU A 90 -5.56 2.78 11.12
CA GLU A 90 -6.66 2.86 10.16
C GLU A 90 -6.31 3.93 9.13
N HIS A 91 -6.31 3.55 7.86
CA HIS A 91 -6.18 4.53 6.78
C HIS A 91 -7.52 5.23 6.63
N LYS A 92 -7.59 6.46 7.13
CA LYS A 92 -8.68 7.38 6.85
C LYS A 92 -8.08 8.42 5.93
N PRO A 93 -8.22 8.32 4.60
CA PRO A 93 -7.83 9.43 3.73
C PRO A 93 -8.49 10.68 4.30
N ALA A 94 -7.75 11.80 4.42
CA ALA A 94 -8.35 13.10 4.67
C ALA A 94 -9.56 13.15 3.76
N ALA A 95 -10.77 13.17 4.34
CA ALA A 95 -12.01 12.90 3.64
C ALA A 95 -11.86 13.57 2.29
N GLU A 96 -11.71 12.77 1.21
CA GLU A 96 -11.56 13.31 -0.13
C GLU A 96 -12.61 14.37 -0.18
N THR A 97 -12.17 15.63 -0.25
CA THR A 97 -13.00 16.83 -0.14
C THR A 97 -14.29 16.43 -0.79
N TRP A 98 -15.33 16.16 0.01
CA TRP A 98 -16.55 15.57 -0.52
C TRP A 98 -16.89 16.45 -1.68
N ASP A 99 -16.68 15.98 -2.91
CA ASP A 99 -16.41 16.91 -3.99
C ASP A 99 -17.75 17.58 -4.21
N LEU A 100 -17.92 18.76 -3.61
CA LEU A 100 -19.18 19.49 -3.60
C LEU A 100 -19.55 19.72 -5.06
N LEU A 101 -18.55 19.77 -5.95
CA LEU A 101 -18.67 19.73 -7.40
C LEU A 101 -19.25 18.41 -7.93
N THR A 102 -18.83 17.23 -7.45
CA THR A 102 -19.41 15.93 -7.81
C THR A 102 -20.85 15.78 -7.29
N LEU A 103 -21.15 16.27 -6.08
CA LEU A 103 -22.51 16.29 -5.56
C LEU A 103 -23.40 17.33 -6.24
N ALA A 104 -22.90 18.55 -6.50
CA ALA A 104 -23.56 19.60 -7.26
C ALA A 104 -23.86 19.13 -8.69
N LYS A 105 -22.90 18.51 -9.38
CA LYS A 105 -23.11 17.88 -10.70
C LYS A 105 -24.16 16.77 -10.67
N LYS A 106 -24.18 15.92 -9.64
CA LYS A 106 -25.25 14.91 -9.47
C LYS A 106 -26.61 15.52 -9.12
N ALA A 107 -26.62 16.65 -8.42
CA ALA A 107 -27.82 17.42 -8.08
C ALA A 107 -28.30 18.32 -9.24
N GLY A 108 -27.55 18.41 -10.33
CA GLY A 108 -27.88 19.25 -11.49
C GLY A 108 -27.59 20.73 -11.29
N GLU A 109 -26.86 21.10 -10.24
CA GLU A 109 -26.37 22.46 -10.02
C GLU A 109 -25.20 22.71 -10.97
N GLN A 110 -25.38 23.62 -11.93
CA GLN A 110 -24.33 24.08 -12.84
C GLN A 110 -23.75 25.40 -12.31
N GLU A 111 -22.44 25.61 -12.51
CA GLU A 111 -21.75 26.89 -12.23
C GLU A 111 -22.40 28.08 -12.96
#